data_AF-A0A547PI88-F1
#
_entry.id   AF-A0A547PI88-F1
#
_cell.length_a   1.000
_cell.length_b   1.000
_cell.length_c   1.000
_cell.angle_alpha   90.00
_cell.angle_beta   90.00
_cell.angle_gamma   90.00
#
_symmetry.space_group_name_H-M   'P 1'
#
loop_
_entity.id
_entity.type
_entity.pdbx_description
1 polymer ?
#
loop_
_entity_poly.entity_id
_entity_poly.type
_entity_poly.pdbx_seq_one_letter_code
_entity_poly.pdbx_strand_id
1 'polypeptide(L)'
;MVTRTRDGQFGTQSGDSPNTAFGGTSDNFTVFGGYNITSNIAMGDLADTLTINWADVQGELRMGAGADTVIVDTTADPQDTTQLTTIGYSNPDTAFTMAGGNDSVTILGNVRINGDIDLSSGTDTLSFNTTDILTGDVFAGDGSDVLTFDAGTITGQIDADAYASGTLPSAGDDNDILTFNGGVLNGPINGNIGLDTININGGQFDSTLSGGDGSDSFTVTGWAAGTNLVIDGNEDGDSSDVDTLDLSGLTGVLAIDPGNPENGVFTRSNGDTLTFTNIENITPPVCFTRGTLIATINGDCPIEDLRVGDLVATIDNGYEPIKWIGSRLLEEQRLRDNPDFIPVIIPKGALGAGLPTNDLILSPQHRILVSSTIVQRMFDTREVLVAVKHLVGSFGIRRLDLDGDVEYYHILMDNHEIVLSNGAYSETFFPGKEALKSVSSAARREILSIFPELASERPAQKIALARKISKRRKAERLVERHAKNSNSLYQSFS
;
A
#
# COMPACT_ATOMS: atom_id res chain seq x y z
N MET A 1 -36.13 -11.57 -14.84
CA MET A 1 -36.89 -12.50 -13.98
C MET A 1 -36.47 -12.21 -12.55
N VAL A 2 -37.31 -11.56 -11.74
CA VAL A 2 -36.96 -11.31 -10.32
C VAL A 2 -37.15 -12.62 -9.57
N THR A 3 -36.09 -13.15 -8.98
CA THR A 3 -36.14 -14.42 -8.23
C THR A 3 -36.00 -14.10 -6.75
N ARG A 4 -36.98 -14.54 -5.96
CA ARG A 4 -37.06 -14.27 -4.52
C ARG A 4 -36.95 -15.58 -3.74
N THR A 5 -36.24 -15.58 -2.61
CA THR A 5 -36.09 -16.80 -1.79
C THR A 5 -36.76 -16.81 -0.42
N ARG A 6 -37.45 -15.75 0.06
CA ARG A 6 -38.39 -15.80 1.22
C ARG A 6 -39.32 -14.57 1.37
N ASP A 7 -40.29 -14.65 2.30
CA ASP A 7 -41.59 -13.94 2.39
C ASP A 7 -41.59 -12.39 2.50
N GLY A 8 -42.38 -11.68 1.67
CA GLY A 8 -42.76 -10.27 1.93
C GLY A 8 -43.43 -9.54 0.75
N GLN A 9 -44.76 -9.51 0.66
CA GLN A 9 -45.48 -8.94 -0.49
C GLN A 9 -44.95 -7.56 -0.99
N PHE A 10 -44.92 -7.36 -2.31
CA PHE A 10 -44.86 -6.00 -2.89
C PHE A 10 -46.07 -5.22 -2.37
N GLY A 11 -45.85 -4.27 -1.48
CA GLY A 11 -46.89 -3.43 -0.91
C GLY A 11 -46.52 -1.97 -1.03
N THR A 12 -47.39 -1.18 -1.66
CA THR A 12 -47.39 0.27 -1.48
C THR A 12 -47.88 0.56 -0.06
N GLN A 13 -47.01 0.98 0.86
CA GLN A 13 -47.51 1.62 2.09
C GLN A 13 -48.19 2.94 1.71
N SER A 14 -49.37 3.18 2.28
CA SER A 14 -50.13 4.40 1.99
C SER A 14 -49.41 5.61 2.62
N GLY A 15 -48.66 6.33 1.79
CA GLY A 15 -47.92 7.53 2.21
C GLY A 15 -46.87 7.97 1.20
N ASP A 16 -46.23 7.00 0.51
CA ASP A 16 -45.14 7.24 -0.43
C ASP A 16 -45.46 6.78 -1.86
N SER A 17 -44.74 7.37 -2.81
CA SER A 17 -44.96 7.26 -4.27
C SER A 17 -45.15 5.82 -4.77
N PRO A 18 -46.03 5.58 -5.77
CA PRO A 18 -46.54 4.26 -6.16
C PRO A 18 -45.53 3.28 -6.82
N ASN A 19 -44.22 3.55 -6.76
CA ASN A 19 -43.20 2.83 -7.53
C ASN A 19 -42.10 2.14 -6.69
N THR A 20 -42.05 2.23 -5.37
CA THR A 20 -40.95 1.65 -4.57
C THR A 20 -41.07 0.12 -4.42
N ALA A 21 -39.98 -0.62 -4.63
CA ALA A 21 -39.89 -2.05 -4.30
C ALA A 21 -39.43 -2.21 -2.84
N PHE A 22 -40.24 -2.87 -2.01
CA PHE A 22 -39.93 -3.09 -0.58
C PHE A 22 -39.54 -4.53 -0.28
N GLY A 23 -38.46 -4.69 0.49
CA GLY A 23 -38.11 -5.92 1.21
C GLY A 23 -38.90 -6.05 2.51
N GLY A 24 -39.17 -7.28 2.95
CA GLY A 24 -39.65 -7.65 4.28
C GLY A 24 -38.48 -7.85 5.25
N THR A 25 -38.61 -8.78 6.19
CA THR A 25 -37.59 -9.07 7.21
C THR A 25 -36.55 -10.09 6.70
N SER A 26 -35.28 -9.71 6.53
CA SER A 26 -34.17 -10.59 6.13
C SER A 26 -34.39 -11.26 4.76
N ASP A 27 -34.31 -10.45 3.72
CA ASP A 27 -34.57 -10.79 2.33
C ASP A 27 -33.29 -10.95 1.52
N ASN A 28 -33.29 -11.95 0.63
CA ASN A 28 -32.35 -12.03 -0.49
C ASN A 28 -33.11 -11.69 -1.78
N PHE A 29 -32.75 -10.57 -2.40
CA PHE A 29 -33.37 -10.05 -3.60
C PHE A 29 -32.38 -10.06 -4.77
N THR A 30 -32.74 -10.70 -5.87
CA THR A 30 -31.91 -10.72 -7.08
C THR A 30 -32.65 -10.18 -8.30
N VAL A 31 -32.05 -9.17 -8.94
CA VAL A 31 -32.46 -8.58 -10.20
C VAL A 31 -31.58 -9.15 -11.32
N PHE A 32 -32.19 -9.53 -12.44
CA PHE A 32 -31.50 -10.03 -13.62
C PHE A 32 -31.88 -9.18 -14.84
N GLY A 33 -30.95 -9.05 -15.78
CA GLY A 33 -31.05 -8.25 -16.99
C GLY A 33 -32.30 -8.47 -17.86
N GLY A 34 -32.59 -7.46 -18.68
CA GLY A 34 -33.80 -7.34 -19.49
C GLY A 34 -34.96 -6.60 -18.81
N TYR A 35 -34.74 -6.01 -17.63
CA TYR A 35 -35.72 -5.22 -16.88
C TYR A 35 -35.03 -4.00 -16.28
N ASN A 36 -35.43 -2.80 -16.72
CA ASN A 36 -34.97 -1.55 -16.11
C ASN A 36 -35.89 -1.24 -14.93
N ILE A 37 -35.32 -1.07 -13.74
CA ILE A 37 -36.06 -0.61 -12.56
C ILE A 37 -36.09 0.91 -12.65
N THR A 38 -37.27 1.53 -12.67
CA THR A 38 -37.40 3.01 -12.80
C THR A 38 -37.88 3.65 -11.51
N SER A 39 -37.39 3.12 -10.39
CA SER A 39 -37.85 3.44 -9.05
C SER A 39 -36.80 3.11 -8.01
N ASN A 40 -36.99 3.64 -6.80
CA ASN A 40 -36.17 3.27 -5.66
C ASN A 40 -36.40 1.81 -5.27
N ILE A 41 -35.33 1.17 -4.80
CA ILE A 41 -35.36 -0.14 -4.15
C ILE A 41 -35.08 0.11 -2.67
N ALA A 42 -35.94 -0.34 -1.78
CA ALA A 42 -35.80 -0.17 -0.33
C ALA A 42 -35.87 -1.53 0.38
N MET A 43 -34.83 -1.91 1.10
CA MET A 43 -34.79 -3.12 1.93
C MET A 43 -35.10 -2.78 3.41
N GLY A 44 -35.29 -3.79 4.27
CA GLY A 44 -35.79 -3.63 5.63
C GLY A 44 -34.69 -3.43 6.68
N ASP A 45 -35.06 -3.38 7.96
CA ASP A 45 -34.13 -3.10 9.08
C ASP A 45 -33.39 -4.35 9.64
N LEU A 46 -33.22 -5.39 8.85
CA LEU A 46 -32.44 -6.58 9.20
C LEU A 46 -31.46 -6.88 8.09
N ALA A 47 -30.46 -7.72 8.38
CA ALA A 47 -29.52 -8.21 7.38
C ALA A 47 -30.22 -8.76 6.11
N ASP A 48 -30.07 -8.00 5.04
CA ASP A 48 -30.64 -8.18 3.72
C ASP A 48 -29.52 -8.31 2.67
N THR A 49 -29.82 -8.92 1.53
CA THR A 49 -28.90 -9.01 0.39
C THR A 49 -29.58 -8.64 -0.91
N LEU A 50 -29.08 -7.61 -1.58
CA LEU A 50 -29.47 -7.17 -2.91
C LEU A 50 -28.39 -7.57 -3.92
N THR A 51 -28.77 -8.33 -4.95
CA THR A 51 -27.88 -8.65 -6.08
C THR A 51 -28.48 -8.14 -7.39
N ILE A 52 -27.72 -7.34 -8.13
CA ILE A 52 -28.12 -6.79 -9.43
C ILE A 52 -27.19 -7.37 -10.49
N ASN A 53 -27.74 -8.19 -11.38
CA ASN A 53 -27.01 -8.82 -12.47
C ASN A 53 -27.49 -8.29 -13.83
N TRP A 54 -26.67 -7.50 -14.52
CA TRP A 54 -26.94 -6.99 -15.88
C TRP A 54 -28.24 -6.17 -16.02
N ALA A 55 -28.63 -5.41 -14.99
CA ALA A 55 -29.91 -4.69 -14.98
C ALA A 55 -29.72 -3.23 -14.58
N ASP A 56 -30.32 -2.32 -15.35
CA ASP A 56 -30.30 -0.89 -15.03
C ASP A 56 -31.28 -0.56 -13.90
N VAL A 57 -30.84 0.32 -13.00
CA VAL A 57 -31.69 0.94 -11.97
C VAL A 57 -31.65 2.44 -12.15
N GLN A 58 -32.81 3.02 -12.45
CA GLN A 58 -33.08 4.44 -12.41
C GLN A 58 -33.82 4.73 -11.10
N GLY A 59 -33.09 4.98 -10.02
CA GLY A 59 -33.60 5.15 -8.67
C GLY A 59 -32.50 4.93 -7.64
N GLU A 60 -32.79 5.27 -6.39
CA GLU A 60 -31.88 5.05 -5.27
C GLU A 60 -32.02 3.63 -4.71
N LEU A 61 -30.89 3.03 -4.34
CA LEU A 61 -30.81 1.78 -3.57
C LEU A 61 -30.70 2.14 -2.09
N ARG A 62 -31.75 1.86 -1.32
CA ARG A 62 -31.82 2.11 0.13
C ARG A 62 -31.82 0.79 0.87
N MET A 63 -30.78 0.55 1.62
CA MET A 63 -30.72 -0.55 2.59
C MET A 63 -31.13 0.01 3.95
N GLY A 64 -31.90 -0.76 4.71
CA GLY A 64 -32.39 -0.32 6.02
C GLY A 64 -31.30 -0.46 7.06
N ALA A 65 -31.67 -0.47 8.34
CA ALA A 65 -30.68 -0.82 9.36
C ALA A 65 -30.29 -2.31 9.28
N GLY A 66 -29.16 -2.70 9.88
CA GLY A 66 -28.71 -4.10 9.93
C GLY A 66 -27.59 -4.37 8.94
N ALA A 67 -26.92 -5.52 9.08
CA ALA A 67 -25.74 -5.85 8.28
C ALA A 67 -26.12 -6.33 6.88
N ASP A 68 -26.10 -5.41 5.94
CA ASP A 68 -26.64 -5.56 4.60
C ASP A 68 -25.56 -5.78 3.54
N THR A 69 -25.97 -6.38 2.42
CA THR A 69 -25.04 -6.67 1.31
C THR A 69 -25.65 -6.28 -0.02
N VAL A 70 -24.95 -5.44 -0.78
CA VAL A 70 -25.28 -5.08 -2.16
C VAL A 70 -24.18 -5.58 -3.09
N ILE A 71 -24.56 -6.36 -4.10
CA ILE A 71 -23.65 -6.86 -5.14
C ILE A 71 -24.19 -6.43 -6.49
N VAL A 72 -23.39 -5.69 -7.25
CA VAL A 72 -23.70 -5.33 -8.63
C VAL A 72 -22.68 -6.02 -9.52
N ASP A 73 -23.13 -7.01 -10.27
CA ASP A 73 -22.24 -7.89 -11.03
C ASP A 73 -22.64 -7.96 -12.51
N THR A 74 -21.73 -7.51 -13.36
CA THR A 74 -21.85 -7.61 -14.82
C THR A 74 -20.86 -8.59 -15.45
N THR A 75 -20.03 -9.27 -14.65
CA THR A 75 -18.87 -10.03 -15.14
C THR A 75 -19.22 -11.22 -16.04
N ALA A 76 -20.39 -11.84 -15.88
CA ALA A 76 -20.78 -12.94 -16.77
C ALA A 76 -21.29 -12.48 -18.17
N ASP A 77 -21.49 -11.17 -18.37
CA ASP A 77 -21.69 -10.55 -19.68
C ASP A 77 -20.90 -9.23 -19.79
N PRO A 78 -19.60 -9.29 -20.11
CA PRO A 78 -18.73 -8.11 -20.16
C PRO A 78 -19.06 -7.10 -21.27
N GLN A 79 -19.97 -7.44 -22.20
CA GLN A 79 -20.45 -6.51 -23.22
C GLN A 79 -21.60 -5.65 -22.71
N ASP A 80 -22.26 -6.07 -21.63
CA ASP A 80 -23.31 -5.31 -20.99
C ASP A 80 -22.70 -4.23 -20.07
N THR A 81 -23.43 -3.14 -19.92
CA THR A 81 -23.11 -2.05 -19.00
C THR A 81 -24.31 -1.82 -18.12
N THR A 82 -24.21 -2.14 -16.83
CA THR A 82 -25.27 -1.81 -15.88
C THR A 82 -25.18 -0.34 -15.48
N GLN A 83 -26.26 0.40 -15.69
CA GLN A 83 -26.36 1.80 -15.25
C GLN A 83 -27.23 1.89 -13.99
N LEU A 84 -26.61 2.41 -12.93
CA LEU A 84 -27.29 2.83 -11.71
C LEU A 84 -27.33 4.35 -11.73
N THR A 85 -28.51 4.90 -12.02
CA THR A 85 -28.72 6.34 -12.16
C THR A 85 -29.76 6.78 -11.15
N THR A 86 -29.44 7.77 -10.33
CA THR A 86 -30.43 8.35 -9.42
C THR A 86 -31.53 9.10 -10.18
N ILE A 87 -32.78 8.99 -9.71
CA ILE A 87 -33.87 9.88 -10.13
C ILE A 87 -33.96 10.98 -9.07
N GLY A 88 -33.25 12.09 -9.30
CA GLY A 88 -33.10 13.16 -8.33
C GLY A 88 -34.42 13.82 -7.88
N TYR A 89 -34.55 14.02 -6.57
CA TYR A 89 -35.37 15.07 -5.96
C TYR A 89 -34.71 15.71 -4.71
N SER A 90 -33.47 15.39 -4.37
CA SER A 90 -32.72 16.05 -3.30
C SER A 90 -31.23 16.02 -3.61
N ASN A 91 -30.55 17.12 -3.30
CA ASN A 91 -29.10 17.24 -3.29
C ASN A 91 -28.59 16.76 -1.91
N PRO A 92 -27.64 15.82 -1.82
CA PRO A 92 -26.97 15.14 -2.95
C PRO A 92 -27.80 14.02 -3.58
N ASP A 93 -27.54 13.75 -4.85
CA ASP A 93 -28.16 12.67 -5.62
C ASP A 93 -27.53 11.32 -5.22
N THR A 94 -27.92 10.75 -4.07
CA THR A 94 -27.38 9.48 -3.54
C THR A 94 -27.89 8.25 -4.30
N ALA A 95 -26.99 7.44 -4.86
CA ALA A 95 -27.29 6.18 -5.55
C ALA A 95 -27.42 4.99 -4.60
N PHE A 96 -26.62 4.97 -3.53
CA PHE A 96 -26.65 3.94 -2.48
C PHE A 96 -26.74 4.63 -1.11
N THR A 97 -27.69 4.21 -0.29
CA THR A 97 -27.77 4.58 1.12
C THR A 97 -27.84 3.30 1.93
N MET A 98 -26.79 2.99 2.69
CA MET A 98 -26.73 1.84 3.59
C MET A 98 -27.00 2.33 5.01
N ALA A 99 -28.26 2.37 5.46
CA ALA A 99 -28.54 2.86 6.80
C ALA A 99 -27.89 1.95 7.86
N GLY A 100 -27.79 2.40 9.11
CA GLY A 100 -26.79 1.83 10.04
C GLY A 100 -26.74 0.30 10.20
N GLY A 101 -25.54 -0.26 10.19
CA GLY A 101 -25.27 -1.69 10.11
C GLY A 101 -23.83 -1.93 9.71
N ASN A 102 -23.37 -3.18 9.68
CA ASN A 102 -22.05 -3.48 9.11
C ASN A 102 -22.25 -4.00 7.70
N ASP A 103 -22.01 -3.14 6.73
CA ASP A 103 -22.53 -3.27 5.39
C ASP A 103 -21.45 -3.63 4.37
N SER A 104 -21.89 -4.17 3.23
CA SER A 104 -20.99 -4.56 2.16
C SER A 104 -21.54 -4.21 0.80
N VAL A 105 -20.82 -3.36 0.06
CA VAL A 105 -21.13 -3.00 -1.32
C VAL A 105 -20.00 -3.49 -2.23
N THR A 106 -20.32 -4.37 -3.17
CA THR A 106 -19.37 -4.93 -4.12
C THR A 106 -19.80 -4.64 -5.56
N ILE A 107 -18.95 -3.96 -6.32
CA ILE A 107 -19.18 -3.57 -7.71
C ILE A 107 -18.20 -4.32 -8.62
N LEU A 108 -18.75 -5.01 -9.63
CA LEU A 108 -18.03 -5.93 -10.53
C LEU A 108 -18.44 -5.77 -12.00
N GLY A 109 -17.42 -5.75 -12.86
CA GLY A 109 -17.45 -5.68 -14.32
C GLY A 109 -17.36 -4.26 -14.91
N ASN A 110 -18.47 -3.81 -15.48
CA ASN A 110 -18.62 -2.55 -16.19
C ASN A 110 -19.90 -1.87 -15.71
N VAL A 111 -19.89 -1.44 -14.45
CA VAL A 111 -21.00 -0.72 -13.82
C VAL A 111 -20.77 0.78 -13.91
N ARG A 112 -21.83 1.54 -14.21
CA ARG A 112 -21.82 3.01 -14.17
C ARG A 112 -22.78 3.50 -13.09
N ILE A 113 -22.25 4.12 -12.05
CA ILE A 113 -23.00 4.70 -10.95
C ILE A 113 -22.99 6.21 -11.14
N ASN A 114 -24.17 6.80 -11.28
CA ASN A 114 -24.36 8.25 -11.31
C ASN A 114 -25.13 8.68 -10.06
N GLY A 115 -24.38 9.21 -9.10
CA GLY A 115 -24.84 9.57 -7.77
C GLY A 115 -23.87 9.07 -6.69
N ASP A 116 -24.11 9.48 -5.46
CA ASP A 116 -23.20 9.23 -4.35
C ASP A 116 -23.40 7.84 -3.75
N ILE A 117 -22.38 7.33 -3.07
CA ILE A 117 -22.46 6.13 -2.22
C ILE A 117 -22.33 6.62 -0.78
N ASP A 118 -23.36 6.41 0.03
CA ASP A 118 -23.38 6.73 1.46
C ASP A 118 -23.52 5.42 2.25
N LEU A 119 -22.44 5.00 2.92
CA LEU A 119 -22.42 3.81 3.76
C LEU A 119 -22.92 4.10 5.19
N SER A 120 -23.13 5.37 5.51
CA SER A 120 -23.81 5.84 6.71
C SER A 120 -23.08 5.50 8.02
N SER A 121 -23.41 4.41 8.69
CA SER A 121 -22.85 4.13 10.02
C SER A 121 -22.62 2.67 10.22
N GLY A 122 -21.47 2.31 10.75
CA GLY A 122 -21.17 0.97 11.22
C GLY A 122 -19.74 0.59 10.96
N THR A 123 -19.49 -0.41 10.15
CA THR A 123 -18.12 -0.81 9.82
C THR A 123 -18.26 -1.59 8.54
N ASP A 124 -18.02 -0.87 7.47
CA ASP A 124 -18.57 -1.14 6.18
C ASP A 124 -17.45 -1.46 5.20
N THR A 125 -17.85 -2.07 4.11
CA THR A 125 -16.92 -2.49 3.07
C THR A 125 -17.43 -2.05 1.72
N LEU A 126 -16.59 -1.36 0.95
CA LEU A 126 -16.88 -0.97 -0.42
C LEU A 126 -15.77 -1.44 -1.34
N SER A 127 -16.12 -2.12 -2.43
CA SER A 127 -15.15 -2.66 -3.37
C SER A 127 -15.53 -2.39 -4.82
N PHE A 128 -14.58 -1.81 -5.57
CA PHE A 128 -14.61 -1.68 -7.03
C PHE A 128 -13.48 -2.50 -7.63
N ASN A 129 -13.81 -3.51 -8.45
CA ASN A 129 -12.81 -4.50 -8.86
C ASN A 129 -12.30 -4.33 -10.30
N THR A 130 -13.00 -3.56 -11.13
CA THR A 130 -12.85 -3.62 -12.60
C THR A 130 -13.06 -2.25 -13.26
N THR A 131 -13.57 -2.17 -14.49
CA THR A 131 -13.66 -0.94 -15.30
C THR A 131 -14.85 -0.05 -14.94
N ASP A 132 -15.28 -0.12 -13.69
CA ASP A 132 -16.47 0.54 -13.17
C ASP A 132 -16.28 2.06 -13.13
N ILE A 133 -17.37 2.82 -13.27
CA ILE A 133 -17.34 4.28 -13.27
C ILE A 133 -18.33 4.79 -12.22
N LEU A 134 -17.85 5.59 -11.27
CA LEU A 134 -18.66 6.35 -10.33
C LEU A 134 -18.51 7.84 -10.64
N THR A 135 -19.63 8.52 -10.91
CA THR A 135 -19.65 9.98 -11.16
C THR A 135 -20.14 10.82 -9.98
N GLY A 136 -20.35 10.21 -8.82
CA GLY A 136 -20.62 10.88 -7.55
C GLY A 136 -19.51 10.66 -6.53
N ASP A 137 -19.80 11.06 -5.30
CA ASP A 137 -18.92 10.97 -4.14
C ASP A 137 -19.08 9.63 -3.40
N VAL A 138 -18.10 9.26 -2.59
CA VAL A 138 -18.16 8.15 -1.64
C VAL A 138 -18.05 8.72 -0.23
N PHE A 139 -18.99 8.34 0.62
CA PHE A 139 -19.12 8.71 2.02
C PHE A 139 -19.16 7.41 2.83
N ALA A 140 -18.13 7.13 3.62
CA ALA A 140 -18.10 5.90 4.42
C ALA A 140 -18.88 6.09 5.73
N GLY A 141 -18.70 7.24 6.38
CA GLY A 141 -19.52 7.68 7.50
C GLY A 141 -18.95 7.22 8.84
N ASP A 142 -19.80 6.83 9.81
CA ASP A 142 -19.29 6.44 11.13
C ASP A 142 -18.69 5.02 11.14
N GLY A 143 -17.58 4.86 11.87
CA GLY A 143 -16.97 3.57 12.18
C GLY A 143 -15.86 3.13 11.22
N SER A 144 -15.13 2.08 11.60
CA SER A 144 -13.85 1.73 10.94
C SER A 144 -14.03 0.97 9.62
N ASP A 145 -14.09 1.68 8.52
CA ASP A 145 -14.47 1.20 7.21
C ASP A 145 -13.30 0.70 6.35
N VAL A 146 -13.62 -0.12 5.35
CA VAL A 146 -12.65 -0.67 4.41
C VAL A 146 -13.09 -0.45 2.96
N LEU A 147 -12.41 0.46 2.29
CA LEU A 147 -12.66 0.81 0.89
C LEU A 147 -11.52 0.28 0.01
N THR A 148 -11.85 -0.50 -1.03
CA THR A 148 -10.86 -1.09 -1.96
C THR A 148 -11.21 -0.81 -3.41
N PHE A 149 -10.28 -0.19 -4.13
CA PHE A 149 -10.41 0.19 -5.53
C PHE A 149 -9.30 -0.46 -6.36
N ASP A 150 -9.63 -1.55 -7.05
CA ASP A 150 -8.67 -2.29 -7.87
C ASP A 150 -8.48 -1.68 -9.27
N ALA A 151 -9.54 -1.05 -9.79
CA ALA A 151 -9.58 -0.41 -11.09
C ALA A 151 -10.76 0.58 -11.15
N GLY A 152 -11.04 1.11 -12.34
CA GLY A 152 -12.22 1.93 -12.59
C GLY A 152 -11.93 3.42 -12.62
N THR A 153 -12.98 4.24 -12.60
CA THR A 153 -12.90 5.69 -12.57
C THR A 153 -13.89 6.26 -11.56
N ILE A 154 -13.39 6.99 -10.58
CA ILE A 154 -14.21 7.76 -9.63
C ILE A 154 -13.95 9.23 -9.90
N THR A 155 -15.01 10.00 -10.15
CA THR A 155 -14.87 11.43 -10.44
C THR A 155 -15.20 12.34 -9.26
N GLY A 156 -15.91 11.83 -8.26
CA GLY A 156 -16.20 12.55 -7.02
C GLY A 156 -15.13 12.34 -5.95
N GLN A 157 -15.36 12.93 -4.79
CA GLN A 157 -14.51 12.78 -3.61
C GLN A 157 -14.71 11.42 -2.94
N ILE A 158 -13.72 11.00 -2.15
CA ILE A 158 -13.86 9.91 -1.18
C ILE A 158 -13.64 10.53 0.19
N ASP A 159 -14.62 10.38 1.06
CA ASP A 159 -14.62 10.92 2.40
C ASP A 159 -14.90 9.79 3.38
N ALA A 160 -13.94 9.49 4.26
CA ALA A 160 -14.02 8.33 5.12
C ALA A 160 -15.02 8.56 6.28
N ASP A 161 -15.02 9.72 6.93
CA ASP A 161 -15.96 9.98 8.05
C ASP A 161 -17.18 10.87 7.74
N ALA A 162 -17.37 11.37 6.51
CA ALA A 162 -18.54 12.20 6.20
C ALA A 162 -19.75 11.37 5.77
N TYR A 163 -20.94 11.95 5.98
CA TYR A 163 -22.20 11.50 5.37
C TYR A 163 -22.53 12.42 4.18
N ALA A 164 -23.26 11.90 3.19
CA ALA A 164 -23.70 12.71 2.04
C ALA A 164 -24.56 13.92 2.49
N SER A 165 -25.32 13.76 3.57
CA SER A 165 -26.21 14.79 4.12
C SER A 165 -25.51 15.91 4.92
N GLY A 166 -24.19 15.81 5.15
CA GLY A 166 -23.38 16.82 5.84
C GLY A 166 -22.37 16.23 6.83
N THR A 167 -21.59 17.11 7.47
CA THR A 167 -20.56 16.74 8.46
C THR A 167 -21.18 16.36 9.81
N LEU A 168 -20.70 15.28 10.41
CA LEU A 168 -21.18 14.81 11.71
C LEU A 168 -20.77 15.74 12.86
N PRO A 169 -21.55 15.77 13.95
CA PRO A 169 -21.09 16.25 15.25
C PRO A 169 -20.18 15.26 16.00
N SER A 170 -20.07 14.02 15.52
CA SER A 170 -19.33 12.91 16.15
C SER A 170 -18.88 11.85 15.14
N ALA A 171 -18.31 12.26 14.00
CA ALA A 171 -17.33 11.39 13.32
C ALA A 171 -16.37 10.95 14.42
N GLY A 172 -16.32 9.66 14.72
CA GLY A 172 -15.50 9.15 15.81
C GLY A 172 -14.02 9.41 15.53
N ASP A 173 -13.17 9.02 16.48
CA ASP A 173 -11.76 8.74 16.17
C ASP A 173 -11.70 7.34 15.50
N ASP A 174 -12.44 7.17 14.41
CA ASP A 174 -12.56 5.91 13.69
C ASP A 174 -11.28 5.68 12.87
N ASN A 175 -11.13 4.51 12.24
CA ASN A 175 -9.81 4.13 11.71
C ASN A 175 -10.02 3.35 10.42
N ASP A 176 -9.93 4.08 9.32
CA ASP A 176 -10.35 3.59 8.03
C ASP A 176 -9.20 3.03 7.22
N ILE A 177 -9.54 2.14 6.30
CA ILE A 177 -8.57 1.54 5.39
C ILE A 177 -9.01 1.78 3.96
N LEU A 178 -8.32 2.70 3.29
CA LEU A 178 -8.51 2.99 1.88
C LEU A 178 -7.37 2.35 1.09
N THR A 179 -7.70 1.48 0.14
CA THR A 179 -6.72 0.76 -0.68
C THR A 179 -6.96 0.97 -2.17
N PHE A 180 -5.96 1.51 -2.87
CA PHE A 180 -5.99 1.78 -4.30
C PHE A 180 -4.97 0.89 -5.02
N ASN A 181 -5.43 -0.14 -5.73
CA ASN A 181 -4.57 -1.01 -6.53
C ASN A 181 -4.47 -0.58 -8.00
N GLY A 182 -5.34 0.30 -8.47
CA GLY A 182 -5.39 0.77 -9.85
C GLY A 182 -6.51 1.80 -10.09
N GLY A 183 -6.80 2.06 -11.37
CA GLY A 183 -7.90 2.96 -11.75
C GLY A 183 -7.51 4.44 -11.87
N VAL A 184 -8.53 5.29 -11.90
CA VAL A 184 -8.43 6.75 -12.01
C VAL A 184 -9.32 7.36 -10.93
N LEU A 185 -8.76 8.23 -10.10
CA LEU A 185 -9.53 9.01 -9.14
C LEU A 185 -9.30 10.49 -9.41
N ASN A 186 -10.41 11.21 -9.65
CA ASN A 186 -10.37 12.63 -10.00
C ASN A 186 -10.86 13.58 -8.89
N GLY A 187 -11.19 13.04 -7.71
CA GLY A 187 -11.60 13.83 -6.55
C GLY A 187 -10.62 13.68 -5.39
N PRO A 188 -10.71 14.58 -4.39
CA PRO A 188 -9.90 14.48 -3.19
C PRO A 188 -10.25 13.22 -2.39
N ILE A 189 -9.28 12.77 -1.59
CA ILE A 189 -9.47 11.72 -0.58
C ILE A 189 -9.25 12.37 0.78
N ASN A 190 -10.17 12.17 1.71
CA ASN A 190 -10.04 12.61 3.10
C ASN A 190 -10.23 11.40 4.02
N GLY A 191 -9.25 11.12 4.89
CA GLY A 191 -9.43 10.22 6.03
C GLY A 191 -10.32 10.87 7.09
N ASN A 192 -10.05 12.13 7.42
CA ASN A 192 -10.70 12.89 8.49
C ASN A 192 -10.19 12.49 9.87
N ILE A 193 -11.04 12.17 10.85
CA ILE A 193 -10.62 12.08 12.24
C ILE A 193 -10.33 10.62 12.55
N GLY A 194 -9.09 10.28 12.88
CA GLY A 194 -8.81 8.88 13.08
C GLY A 194 -7.35 8.49 13.12
N LEU A 195 -7.11 7.18 13.06
CA LEU A 195 -5.79 6.66 12.65
C LEU A 195 -5.99 5.90 11.34
N ASP A 196 -6.03 6.64 10.26
CA ASP A 196 -6.38 6.13 8.96
C ASP A 196 -5.20 5.47 8.26
N THR A 197 -5.51 4.53 7.39
CA THR A 197 -4.54 3.81 6.58
C THR A 197 -4.86 3.93 5.11
N ILE A 198 -4.04 4.69 4.38
CA ILE A 198 -4.18 4.90 2.94
C ILE A 198 -3.07 4.15 2.19
N ASN A 199 -3.45 3.09 1.47
CA ASN A 199 -2.54 2.25 0.69
C ASN A 199 -2.64 2.55 -0.81
N ILE A 200 -1.54 2.97 -1.42
CA ILE A 200 -1.45 3.36 -2.83
C ILE A 200 -0.50 2.40 -3.56
N ASN A 201 -1.09 1.40 -4.21
CA ASN A 201 -0.37 0.35 -4.95
C ASN A 201 -0.37 0.59 -6.47
N GLY A 202 -1.30 1.41 -6.97
CA GLY A 202 -1.41 1.80 -8.36
C GLY A 202 -2.50 2.86 -8.56
N GLY A 203 -2.70 3.28 -9.81
CA GLY A 203 -3.77 4.22 -10.19
C GLY A 203 -3.30 5.63 -10.50
N GLN A 204 -4.14 6.40 -11.19
CA GLN A 204 -3.96 7.80 -11.51
C GLN A 204 -4.77 8.66 -10.53
N PHE A 205 -4.15 9.72 -10.03
CA PHE A 205 -4.74 10.65 -9.06
C PHE A 205 -4.53 12.08 -9.58
N ASP A 206 -5.51 12.95 -9.44
CA ASP A 206 -5.38 14.37 -9.84
C ASP A 206 -5.55 15.36 -8.68
N SER A 207 -5.82 14.85 -7.49
CA SER A 207 -6.19 15.60 -6.29
C SER A 207 -5.35 15.18 -5.08
N THR A 208 -5.51 15.88 -3.96
CA THR A 208 -4.81 15.60 -2.71
C THR A 208 -5.41 14.39 -1.99
N LEU A 209 -4.53 13.61 -1.38
CA LEU A 209 -4.88 12.55 -0.43
C LEU A 209 -4.53 13.05 0.96
N SER A 210 -5.56 13.36 1.73
CA SER A 210 -5.51 13.90 3.08
C SER A 210 -5.67 12.78 4.09
N GLY A 211 -4.80 12.75 5.10
CA GLY A 211 -4.96 11.93 6.30
C GLY A 211 -6.10 12.52 7.11
N GLY A 212 -5.87 13.70 7.67
CA GLY A 212 -6.87 14.44 8.42
C GLY A 212 -6.36 14.68 9.84
N ASP A 213 -7.26 14.65 10.82
CA ASP A 213 -6.86 14.77 12.21
C ASP A 213 -6.44 13.39 12.76
N GLY A 214 -5.33 13.32 13.48
CA GLY A 214 -4.79 12.09 14.06
C GLY A 214 -3.50 11.59 13.39
N SER A 215 -3.02 10.41 13.79
CA SER A 215 -1.73 9.87 13.31
C SER A 215 -1.93 8.82 12.24
N ASP A 216 -1.86 9.25 10.98
CA ASP A 216 -2.23 8.44 9.83
C ASP A 216 -1.05 7.70 9.20
N SER A 217 -1.38 6.70 8.39
CA SER A 217 -0.40 5.89 7.69
C SER A 217 -0.66 5.82 6.19
N PHE A 218 0.30 6.34 5.43
CA PHE A 218 0.36 6.23 3.99
C PHE A 218 1.39 5.18 3.59
N THR A 219 0.99 4.19 2.80
CA THR A 219 1.94 3.25 2.17
C THR A 219 1.86 3.39 0.67
N VAL A 220 2.98 3.78 0.04
CA VAL A 220 3.03 3.94 -1.42
C VAL A 220 3.98 2.91 -2.01
N THR A 221 3.42 2.03 -2.85
CA THR A 221 4.20 1.01 -3.58
C THR A 221 4.20 1.22 -5.09
N GLY A 222 3.30 2.07 -5.62
CA GLY A 222 3.27 2.48 -7.02
C GLY A 222 2.10 3.39 -7.36
N TRP A 223 2.20 4.11 -8.48
CA TRP A 223 1.11 4.91 -9.07
C TRP A 223 1.30 5.04 -10.59
N ALA A 224 0.28 5.45 -11.33
CA ALA A 224 0.30 5.57 -12.79
C ALA A 224 1.36 6.60 -13.26
N ALA A 225 1.88 6.42 -14.48
CA ALA A 225 2.85 7.35 -15.05
C ALA A 225 2.17 8.65 -15.49
N GLY A 226 2.85 9.79 -15.33
CA GLY A 226 2.29 11.12 -15.64
C GLY A 226 1.32 11.65 -14.59
N THR A 227 1.29 11.01 -13.41
CA THR A 227 0.52 11.42 -12.24
C THR A 227 1.46 12.09 -11.24
N ASN A 228 1.10 13.29 -10.81
CA ASN A 228 1.75 13.97 -9.70
C ASN A 228 0.91 13.75 -8.45
N LEU A 229 1.34 12.81 -7.63
CA LEU A 229 0.64 12.45 -6.41
C LEU A 229 0.87 13.53 -5.35
N VAL A 230 -0.17 13.91 -4.62
CA VAL A 230 -0.10 14.88 -3.53
C VAL A 230 -0.68 14.21 -2.30
N ILE A 231 0.12 14.13 -1.24
CA ILE A 231 -0.27 13.59 0.06
C ILE A 231 -0.16 14.72 1.08
N ASP A 232 -1.13 14.82 1.96
CA ASP A 232 -1.13 15.76 3.08
C ASP A 232 -1.49 14.99 4.34
N GLY A 233 -0.63 15.00 5.36
CA GLY A 233 -1.02 14.47 6.67
C GLY A 233 -2.15 15.32 7.29
N ASN A 234 -2.04 16.64 7.12
CA ASN A 234 -2.66 17.71 7.93
C ASN A 234 -1.93 17.90 9.27
N GLU A 235 -2.48 18.79 10.08
CA GLU A 235 -1.92 19.20 11.35
C GLU A 235 -3.07 19.28 12.34
N ASP A 236 -2.96 18.49 13.41
CA ASP A 236 -3.92 18.54 14.51
C ASP A 236 -3.92 19.92 15.16
N GLY A 237 -5.07 20.29 15.72
CA GLY A 237 -5.22 21.53 16.49
C GLY A 237 -4.27 21.62 17.70
N ASP A 238 -3.70 20.50 18.15
CA ASP A 238 -2.69 20.43 19.21
C ASP A 238 -1.29 19.95 18.76
N SER A 239 -1.11 19.68 17.46
CA SER A 239 0.12 19.19 16.81
C SER A 239 0.75 17.99 17.54
N SER A 240 -0.09 17.03 17.94
CA SER A 240 0.34 15.80 18.64
C SER A 240 0.33 14.54 17.77
N ASP A 241 -0.20 14.68 16.56
CA ASP A 241 -0.17 13.75 15.45
C ASP A 241 1.25 13.35 15.02
N VAL A 242 1.33 12.17 14.44
CA VAL A 242 2.55 11.59 13.86
C VAL A 242 2.17 10.78 12.62
N ASP A 243 2.04 11.47 11.51
CA ASP A 243 1.81 10.90 10.20
C ASP A 243 3.04 10.18 9.67
N THR A 244 2.78 9.02 9.06
CA THR A 244 3.82 8.18 8.50
C THR A 244 3.62 7.90 7.02
N LEU A 245 4.63 8.23 6.21
CA LEU A 245 4.71 7.89 4.79
C LEU A 245 5.78 6.80 4.52
N ASP A 246 5.33 5.59 4.19
CA ASP A 246 6.21 4.50 3.78
C ASP A 246 6.45 4.52 2.26
N LEU A 247 7.68 4.91 1.88
CA LEU A 247 8.17 4.90 0.50
C LEU A 247 9.18 3.75 0.25
N SER A 248 9.33 2.81 1.19
CA SER A 248 10.34 1.75 1.11
C SER A 248 10.12 0.78 -0.04
N GLY A 249 8.89 0.71 -0.57
CA GLY A 249 8.54 -0.04 -1.78
C GLY A 249 8.93 0.66 -3.09
N LEU A 250 9.32 1.93 -3.04
CA LEU A 250 9.59 2.77 -4.21
C LEU A 250 11.09 2.99 -4.43
N THR A 251 11.42 3.47 -5.61
CA THR A 251 12.75 4.04 -5.90
C THR A 251 12.59 5.43 -6.47
N GLY A 252 13.51 6.31 -6.10
CA GLY A 252 13.42 7.72 -6.43
C GLY A 252 14.30 8.55 -5.50
N VAL A 253 14.22 9.86 -5.68
CA VAL A 253 14.97 10.83 -4.89
C VAL A 253 14.01 11.51 -3.95
N LEU A 254 14.20 11.29 -2.65
CA LEU A 254 13.52 12.05 -1.61
C LEU A 254 14.26 13.37 -1.36
N ALA A 255 13.62 14.50 -1.65
CA ALA A 255 14.05 15.84 -1.27
C ALA A 255 13.11 16.35 -0.18
N ILE A 256 13.64 16.53 1.03
CA ILE A 256 12.91 17.15 2.14
C ILE A 256 13.07 18.68 2.01
N ASP A 257 12.03 19.43 2.33
CA ASP A 257 12.10 20.89 2.40
C ASP A 257 13.00 21.31 3.59
N PRO A 258 14.09 22.07 3.37
CA PRO A 258 14.95 22.53 4.45
C PRO A 258 14.27 23.49 5.44
N GLY A 259 13.16 24.12 5.05
CA GLY A 259 12.39 25.05 5.88
C GLY A 259 11.29 24.38 6.69
N ASN A 260 10.77 23.24 6.23
CA ASN A 260 9.88 22.37 7.01
C ASN A 260 10.19 20.89 6.70
N PRO A 261 10.83 20.15 7.62
CA PRO A 261 11.15 18.73 7.44
C PRO A 261 9.96 17.80 7.24
N GLU A 262 8.75 18.22 7.61
CA GLU A 262 7.51 17.47 7.40
C GLU A 262 7.02 17.58 5.94
N ASN A 263 7.64 18.45 5.14
CA ASN A 263 7.30 18.66 3.75
C ASN A 263 8.40 18.14 2.83
N GLY A 264 8.03 17.73 1.62
CA GLY A 264 9.01 17.38 0.61
C GLY A 264 8.44 16.82 -0.66
N VAL A 265 9.37 16.39 -1.51
CA VAL A 265 9.07 15.83 -2.81
C VAL A 265 9.88 14.56 -2.98
N PHE A 266 9.19 13.46 -3.24
CA PHE A 266 9.79 12.25 -3.75
C PHE A 266 9.64 12.21 -5.27
N THR A 267 10.76 12.24 -5.99
CA THR A 267 10.77 12.15 -7.45
C THR A 267 11.11 10.73 -7.89
N ARG A 268 10.17 10.05 -8.54
CA ARG A 268 10.46 8.81 -9.28
C ARG A 268 11.34 9.16 -10.48
N SER A 269 12.17 8.24 -10.96
CA SER A 269 13.05 8.61 -12.08
C SER A 269 12.39 8.80 -13.43
N ASN A 270 11.12 8.38 -13.58
CA ASN A 270 10.34 8.75 -14.75
C ASN A 270 10.00 10.25 -14.75
N GLY A 271 10.33 10.97 -13.68
CA GLY A 271 10.11 12.40 -13.50
C GLY A 271 8.86 12.70 -12.68
N ASP A 272 7.99 11.71 -12.47
CA ASP A 272 6.77 11.90 -11.69
C ASP A 272 7.11 12.13 -10.23
N THR A 273 6.36 13.04 -9.63
CA THR A 273 6.57 13.45 -8.25
C THR A 273 5.44 12.97 -7.37
N LEU A 274 5.79 12.58 -6.15
CA LEU A 274 4.92 12.59 -5.00
C LEU A 274 5.35 13.79 -4.15
N THR A 275 4.49 14.77 -4.02
CA THR A 275 4.69 15.86 -3.06
C THR A 275 3.96 15.47 -1.78
N PHE A 276 4.60 15.65 -0.64
CA PHE A 276 3.96 15.46 0.64
C PHE A 276 4.12 16.69 1.52
N THR A 277 3.13 16.92 2.38
CA THR A 277 3.12 17.95 3.41
C THR A 277 2.65 17.38 4.74
N ASN A 278 3.14 17.96 5.83
CA ASN A 278 2.79 17.60 7.20
C ASN A 278 2.93 16.08 7.45
N ILE A 279 4.12 15.53 7.18
CA ILE A 279 4.44 14.13 7.44
C ILE A 279 5.64 14.05 8.38
N GLU A 280 5.42 13.64 9.62
CA GLU A 280 6.46 13.61 10.67
C GLU A 280 7.47 12.48 10.43
N ASN A 281 7.04 11.37 9.80
CA ASN A 281 7.87 10.19 9.64
C ASN A 281 7.85 9.62 8.22
N ILE A 282 9.04 9.48 7.60
CA ILE A 282 9.17 8.94 6.25
C ILE A 282 10.10 7.75 6.25
N THR A 283 9.65 6.61 5.71
CA THR A 283 10.48 5.40 5.57
C THR A 283 11.16 5.35 4.18
N PRO A 284 12.50 5.47 4.07
CA PRO A 284 13.23 5.42 2.80
C PRO A 284 13.52 4.01 2.23
N PRO A 285 14.02 3.93 0.98
CA PRO A 285 14.55 2.70 0.37
C PRO A 285 15.84 2.14 1.03
N VAL A 286 16.16 0.87 0.72
CA VAL A 286 17.27 0.05 1.30
C VAL A 286 18.64 0.27 0.66
N CYS A 287 19.71 0.51 1.45
CA CYS A 287 21.03 0.92 0.97
C CYS A 287 22.22 0.34 1.77
N PHE A 288 23.36 0.10 1.11
CA PHE A 288 24.68 -0.09 1.74
C PHE A 288 25.32 1.26 2.08
N THR A 289 26.33 1.32 2.95
CA THR A 289 27.15 2.55 3.13
C THR A 289 28.51 2.45 2.47
N ARG A 290 29.11 3.60 2.16
CA ARG A 290 30.50 3.70 1.70
C ARG A 290 31.47 2.87 2.56
N GLY A 291 32.47 2.27 1.93
CA GLY A 291 33.46 1.42 2.59
C GLY A 291 32.99 0.00 2.87
N THR A 292 31.72 -0.33 2.60
CA THR A 292 31.25 -1.71 2.65
C THR A 292 32.00 -2.54 1.60
N LEU A 293 32.72 -3.57 2.04
CA LEU A 293 33.42 -4.52 1.20
C LEU A 293 32.44 -5.56 0.68
N ILE A 294 32.31 -5.65 -0.63
CA ILE A 294 31.51 -6.66 -1.32
C ILE A 294 32.45 -7.73 -1.86
N ALA A 295 32.18 -9.00 -1.58
CA ALA A 295 32.99 -10.10 -2.09
C ALA A 295 32.85 -10.21 -3.61
N THR A 296 33.95 -10.07 -4.34
CA THR A 296 34.00 -10.23 -5.80
C THR A 296 34.87 -11.42 -6.20
N ILE A 297 34.89 -11.76 -7.49
CA ILE A 297 35.80 -12.78 -8.02
C ILE A 297 37.29 -12.46 -7.80
N ASN A 298 37.62 -11.18 -7.65
CA ASN A 298 38.98 -10.69 -7.44
C ASN A 298 39.30 -10.44 -5.96
N GLY A 299 38.40 -10.86 -5.05
CA GLY A 299 38.47 -10.57 -3.62
C GLY A 299 37.49 -9.47 -3.21
N ASP A 300 37.58 -9.07 -1.95
CA ASP A 300 36.70 -8.05 -1.36
C ASP A 300 36.99 -6.67 -1.95
N CYS A 301 35.96 -6.00 -2.48
CA CYS A 301 36.06 -4.68 -3.12
C CYS A 301 35.13 -3.68 -2.40
N PRO A 302 35.61 -2.46 -2.03
CA PRO A 302 34.74 -1.41 -1.52
C PRO A 302 33.62 -1.09 -2.50
N ILE A 303 32.40 -0.88 -1.99
CA ILE A 303 31.22 -0.66 -2.82
C ILE A 303 31.34 0.58 -3.71
N GLU A 304 32.06 1.61 -3.27
CA GLU A 304 32.31 2.81 -4.07
C GLU A 304 33.23 2.59 -5.28
N ASP A 305 34.02 1.51 -5.28
CA ASP A 305 34.96 1.17 -6.35
C ASP A 305 34.35 0.20 -7.37
N LEU A 306 33.23 -0.43 -7.02
CA LEU A 306 32.51 -1.36 -7.89
C LEU A 306 31.89 -0.66 -9.09
N ARG A 307 31.82 -1.40 -10.20
CA ARG A 307 31.27 -0.93 -11.46
C ARG A 307 30.31 -1.97 -12.04
N VAL A 308 29.45 -1.50 -12.93
CA VAL A 308 28.64 -2.38 -13.77
C VAL A 308 29.55 -3.37 -14.49
N GLY A 309 29.18 -4.65 -14.43
CA GLY A 309 29.93 -5.79 -14.97
C GLY A 309 30.83 -6.49 -13.97
N ASP A 310 31.14 -5.89 -12.81
CA ASP A 310 31.95 -6.56 -11.79
C ASP A 310 31.22 -7.78 -11.23
N LEU A 311 31.95 -8.89 -11.10
CA LEU A 311 31.41 -10.18 -10.69
C LEU A 311 31.40 -10.31 -9.16
N VAL A 312 30.22 -10.26 -8.56
CA VAL A 312 29.99 -10.32 -7.11
C VAL A 312 29.57 -11.73 -6.70
N ALA A 313 30.11 -12.22 -5.59
CA ALA A 313 29.72 -13.50 -5.03
C ALA A 313 28.30 -13.43 -4.45
N THR A 314 27.43 -14.31 -4.95
CA THR A 314 26.06 -14.54 -4.48
C THR A 314 25.94 -15.93 -3.86
N ILE A 315 24.94 -16.12 -2.99
CA ILE A 315 24.75 -17.40 -2.31
C ILE A 315 24.16 -18.49 -3.22
N ASP A 316 23.26 -18.12 -4.14
CA ASP A 316 22.48 -19.08 -4.92
C ASP A 316 23.04 -19.31 -6.33
N ASN A 317 23.62 -18.28 -6.94
CA ASN A 317 23.98 -18.29 -8.37
C ASN A 317 25.49 -18.17 -8.63
N GLY A 318 26.31 -18.19 -7.59
CA GLY A 318 27.76 -18.06 -7.73
C GLY A 318 28.15 -16.60 -8.00
N TYR A 319 29.04 -16.36 -8.96
CA TYR A 319 29.49 -15.00 -9.26
C TYR A 319 28.59 -14.36 -10.33
N GLU A 320 27.81 -13.35 -9.92
CA GLU A 320 26.87 -12.64 -10.79
C GLU A 320 27.36 -11.22 -11.06
N PRO A 321 27.21 -10.72 -12.31
CA PRO A 321 27.65 -9.38 -12.65
C PRO A 321 26.70 -8.33 -12.06
N ILE A 322 27.27 -7.24 -11.54
CA ILE A 322 26.52 -6.02 -11.22
C ILE A 322 25.95 -5.45 -12.51
N LYS A 323 24.69 -5.07 -12.48
CA LYS A 323 23.95 -4.59 -13.65
C LYS A 323 23.69 -3.11 -13.57
N TRP A 324 23.61 -2.62 -12.33
CA TRP A 324 23.58 -1.22 -12.02
C TRP A 324 24.12 -0.98 -10.61
N ILE A 325 24.78 0.16 -10.43
CA ILE A 325 25.21 0.67 -9.14
C ILE A 325 24.93 2.17 -9.07
N GLY A 326 24.42 2.65 -7.93
CA GLY A 326 24.16 4.07 -7.70
C GLY A 326 24.44 4.48 -6.26
N SER A 327 24.81 5.74 -6.05
CA SER A 327 25.13 6.29 -4.74
C SER A 327 24.44 7.63 -4.43
N ARG A 328 24.35 7.97 -3.13
CA ARG A 328 23.85 9.26 -2.64
C ARG A 328 24.48 9.63 -1.29
N LEU A 329 24.96 10.86 -1.17
CA LEU A 329 25.45 11.45 0.09
C LEU A 329 24.29 12.09 0.88
N LEU A 330 24.18 11.76 2.17
CA LEU A 330 23.33 12.46 3.14
C LEU A 330 24.21 13.20 4.15
N GLU A 331 23.95 14.49 4.32
CA GLU A 331 24.70 15.35 5.24
C GLU A 331 24.41 15.01 6.71
N GLU A 332 25.41 15.18 7.58
CA GLU A 332 25.32 14.87 9.01
C GLU A 332 24.12 15.53 9.69
N GLN A 333 23.90 16.83 9.41
CA GLN A 333 22.79 17.59 9.98
C GLN A 333 21.45 16.93 9.64
N ARG A 334 21.27 16.52 8.38
CA ARG A 334 20.05 15.84 7.91
C ARG A 334 19.82 14.50 8.62
N LEU A 335 20.89 13.77 8.95
CA LEU A 335 20.81 12.51 9.70
C LEU A 335 20.50 12.75 11.19
N ARG A 336 20.94 13.87 11.76
CA ARG A 336 20.61 14.27 13.14
C ARG A 336 19.14 14.67 13.27
N ASP A 337 18.65 15.43 12.29
CA ASP A 337 17.26 15.88 12.25
C ASP A 337 16.29 14.71 11.98
N ASN A 338 16.79 13.64 11.34
CA ASN A 338 15.99 12.45 11.04
C ASN A 338 16.69 11.18 11.51
N PRO A 339 16.58 10.82 12.82
CA PRO A 339 17.31 9.70 13.40
C PRO A 339 17.03 8.35 12.74
N ASP A 340 15.89 8.19 12.07
CA ASP A 340 15.48 6.95 11.40
C ASP A 340 16.22 6.68 10.09
N PHE A 341 17.01 7.64 9.60
CA PHE A 341 17.99 7.45 8.52
C PHE A 341 19.40 7.15 9.06
N ILE A 342 19.63 7.20 10.37
CA ILE A 342 20.95 6.91 10.94
C ILE A 342 21.28 5.44 10.68
N PRO A 343 22.42 5.12 10.06
CA PRO A 343 22.80 3.75 9.79
C PRO A 343 22.82 2.88 11.04
N VAL A 344 22.66 1.58 10.85
CA VAL A 344 22.87 0.57 11.89
C VAL A 344 24.24 -0.04 11.69
N ILE A 345 25.05 -0.05 12.75
CA ILE A 345 26.31 -0.79 12.80
C ILE A 345 26.08 -2.19 13.37
N ILE A 346 26.54 -3.19 12.63
CA ILE A 346 26.62 -4.60 13.00
C ILE A 346 28.09 -4.88 13.29
N PRO A 347 28.49 -5.01 14.58
CA PRO A 347 29.88 -5.24 14.93
C PRO A 347 30.40 -6.56 14.36
N LYS A 348 31.71 -6.62 14.12
CA LYS A 348 32.42 -7.85 13.76
C LYS A 348 32.01 -9.01 14.66
N GLY A 349 31.59 -10.12 14.04
CA GLY A 349 31.20 -11.35 14.72
C GLY A 349 29.80 -11.35 15.37
N ALA A 350 29.05 -10.25 15.31
CA ALA A 350 27.76 -10.10 15.99
C ALA A 350 26.68 -11.09 15.51
N LEU A 351 26.72 -11.53 14.25
CA LEU A 351 25.75 -12.48 13.70
C LEU A 351 26.09 -13.93 14.07
N GLY A 352 27.32 -14.20 14.49
CA GLY A 352 27.86 -15.52 14.79
C GLY A 352 28.65 -16.13 13.63
N ALA A 353 29.28 -17.28 13.88
CA ALA A 353 30.25 -17.91 12.96
C ALA A 353 31.41 -16.99 12.52
N GLY A 354 31.71 -15.95 13.29
CA GLY A 354 32.71 -14.93 12.93
C GLY A 354 32.21 -13.89 11.93
N LEU A 355 30.90 -13.78 11.71
CA LEU A 355 30.28 -12.84 10.78
C LEU A 355 29.62 -11.65 11.50
N PRO A 356 29.66 -10.43 10.93
CA PRO A 356 30.49 -10.04 9.79
C PRO A 356 32.00 -10.10 10.15
N THR A 357 32.89 -10.18 9.16
CA THR A 357 34.35 -10.27 9.35
C THR A 357 34.98 -8.93 9.73
N ASN A 358 34.31 -7.83 9.37
CA ASN A 358 34.57 -6.44 9.78
C ASN A 358 33.24 -5.80 10.22
N ASP A 359 33.28 -4.67 10.90
CA ASP A 359 32.04 -3.94 11.23
C ASP A 359 31.28 -3.61 9.94
N LEU A 360 30.00 -3.94 9.89
CA LEU A 360 29.14 -3.71 8.73
C LEU A 360 28.13 -2.63 9.06
N ILE A 361 28.07 -1.59 8.24
CA ILE A 361 27.19 -0.44 8.44
C ILE A 361 26.18 -0.44 7.28
N LEU A 362 24.88 -0.41 7.61
CA LEU A 362 23.80 -0.51 6.63
C LEU A 362 22.68 0.48 6.95
N SER A 363 21.87 0.84 5.94
CA SER A 363 20.65 1.61 6.23
C SER A 363 19.68 0.78 7.10
N PRO A 364 18.86 1.42 7.97
CA PRO A 364 18.03 0.70 8.95
C PRO A 364 17.10 -0.37 8.34
N GLN A 365 16.60 -0.15 7.13
CA GLN A 365 15.72 -1.11 6.45
C GLN A 365 16.46 -2.24 5.73
N HIS A 366 17.77 -2.12 5.53
CA HIS A 366 18.56 -3.11 4.78
C HIS A 366 18.41 -4.47 5.44
N ARG A 367 18.20 -5.53 4.66
CA ARG A 367 18.02 -6.86 5.24
C ARG A 367 19.27 -7.71 5.16
N ILE A 368 19.53 -8.38 6.28
CA ILE A 368 20.55 -9.41 6.38
C ILE A 368 19.91 -10.78 6.46
N LEU A 369 20.65 -11.80 6.01
CA LEU A 369 20.24 -13.19 6.10
C LEU A 369 20.42 -13.70 7.53
N VAL A 370 19.33 -14.12 8.15
CA VAL A 370 19.33 -14.85 9.42
C VAL A 370 19.06 -16.32 9.11
N SER A 371 19.94 -17.19 9.58
CA SER A 371 19.90 -18.62 9.29
C SER A 371 20.09 -19.43 10.56
N SER A 372 19.06 -20.16 10.99
CA SER A 372 19.13 -20.95 12.23
C SER A 372 18.01 -21.96 12.39
N THR A 373 18.20 -22.90 13.31
CA THR A 373 17.13 -23.84 13.71
C THR A 373 15.92 -23.12 14.34
N ILE A 374 16.11 -21.93 14.90
CA ILE A 374 15.00 -21.10 15.42
C ILE A 374 14.21 -20.52 14.25
N VAL A 375 14.89 -20.05 13.19
CA VAL A 375 14.23 -19.60 11.95
C VAL A 375 13.39 -20.74 11.37
N GLN A 376 13.95 -21.95 11.29
CA GLN A 376 13.23 -23.13 10.80
C GLN A 376 11.93 -23.38 11.57
N ARG A 377 11.94 -23.25 12.89
CA ARG A 377 10.75 -23.46 13.73
C ARG A 377 9.73 -22.31 13.66
N MET A 378 10.14 -21.12 13.24
CA MET A 378 9.29 -19.92 13.25
C MET A 378 8.71 -19.57 11.89
N PHE A 379 9.42 -19.90 10.81
CA PHE A 379 9.11 -19.44 9.46
C PHE A 379 8.93 -20.58 8.45
N ASP A 380 9.11 -21.83 8.89
CA ASP A 380 9.13 -23.05 8.07
C ASP A 380 10.18 -23.03 6.96
N THR A 381 11.25 -22.25 7.16
CA THR A 381 12.42 -22.15 6.29
C THR A 381 13.65 -21.97 7.17
N ARG A 382 14.83 -22.42 6.72
CA ARG A 382 16.08 -22.24 7.49
C ARG A 382 16.62 -20.81 7.42
N GLU A 383 16.20 -20.06 6.41
CA GLU A 383 16.76 -18.76 6.06
C GLU A 383 15.64 -17.73 5.88
N VAL A 384 15.84 -16.55 6.46
CA VAL A 384 14.92 -15.41 6.35
C VAL A 384 15.71 -14.10 6.29
N LEU A 385 15.20 -13.13 5.54
CA LEU A 385 15.74 -11.77 5.50
C LEU A 385 15.10 -10.93 6.62
N VAL A 386 15.94 -10.27 7.41
CA VAL A 386 15.53 -9.42 8.54
C VAL A 386 16.13 -8.03 8.40
N ALA A 387 15.30 -7.00 8.45
CA ALA A 387 15.75 -5.61 8.45
C ALA A 387 16.61 -5.32 9.69
N VAL A 388 17.76 -4.68 9.49
CA VAL A 388 18.75 -4.44 10.56
C VAL A 388 18.21 -3.61 11.72
N LYS A 389 17.26 -2.69 11.47
CA LYS A 389 16.59 -1.92 12.53
C LYS A 389 15.90 -2.78 13.57
N HIS A 390 15.43 -3.97 13.18
CA HIS A 390 14.79 -4.92 14.10
C HIS A 390 15.78 -5.71 14.96
N LEU A 391 17.09 -5.58 14.69
CA LEU A 391 18.16 -6.23 15.45
C LEU A 391 18.83 -5.28 16.45
N VAL A 392 18.53 -3.98 16.37
CA VAL A 392 19.09 -2.95 17.26
C VAL A 392 18.80 -3.28 18.73
N GLY A 393 19.82 -3.12 19.56
CA GLY A 393 19.76 -3.46 21.00
C GLY A 393 20.12 -4.91 21.30
N SER A 394 20.42 -5.73 20.28
CA SER A 394 20.81 -7.13 20.43
C SER A 394 22.17 -7.42 19.80
N PHE A 395 22.94 -8.34 20.39
CA PHE A 395 24.25 -8.77 19.87
C PHE A 395 25.27 -7.64 19.62
N GLY A 396 25.13 -6.52 20.32
CA GLY A 396 25.97 -5.32 20.11
C GLY A 396 25.57 -4.46 18.90
N ILE A 397 24.53 -4.86 18.15
CA ILE A 397 23.99 -4.10 17.01
C ILE A 397 23.29 -2.85 17.52
N ARG A 398 23.61 -1.70 16.95
CA ARG A 398 23.17 -0.38 17.42
C ARG A 398 23.11 0.62 16.27
N ARG A 399 22.42 1.74 16.47
CA ARG A 399 22.57 2.90 15.55
C ARG A 399 24.02 3.41 15.62
N LEU A 400 24.51 3.86 14.48
CA LEU A 400 25.84 4.45 14.33
C LEU A 400 25.89 5.77 15.11
N ASP A 401 26.99 6.01 15.82
CA ASP A 401 27.25 7.34 16.39
C ASP A 401 27.75 8.22 15.25
N LEU A 402 26.94 9.20 14.82
CA LEU A 402 27.27 10.05 13.67
C LEU A 402 28.54 10.88 13.93
N ASP A 403 29.49 10.77 13.00
CA ASP A 403 30.75 11.53 12.97
C ASP A 403 30.98 12.27 11.62
N GLY A 404 29.92 12.38 10.81
CA GLY A 404 29.93 13.12 9.54
C GLY A 404 28.81 12.68 8.59
N ASP A 405 28.96 13.07 7.32
CA ASP A 405 28.06 12.69 6.24
C ASP A 405 28.14 11.19 5.93
N VAL A 406 27.02 10.60 5.51
CA VAL A 406 26.94 9.19 5.13
C VAL A 406 26.57 9.06 3.66
N GLU A 407 27.41 8.37 2.89
CA GLU A 407 27.10 8.02 1.51
C GLU A 407 26.55 6.60 1.41
N TYR A 408 25.40 6.49 0.76
CA TYR A 408 24.64 5.27 0.56
C TYR A 408 24.80 4.74 -0.86
N TYR A 409 24.81 3.41 -1.03
CA TYR A 409 24.99 2.72 -2.30
C TYR A 409 23.94 1.63 -2.51
N HIS A 410 23.57 1.40 -3.77
CA HIS A 410 22.68 0.31 -4.20
C HIS A 410 23.35 -0.48 -5.32
N ILE A 411 23.26 -1.81 -5.26
CA ILE A 411 23.68 -2.69 -6.36
C ILE A 411 22.49 -3.51 -6.82
N LEU A 412 22.31 -3.57 -8.14
CA LEU A 412 21.26 -4.32 -8.80
C LEU A 412 21.87 -5.43 -9.66
N MET A 413 21.21 -6.60 -9.68
CA MET A 413 21.60 -7.78 -10.44
C MET A 413 20.42 -8.32 -11.29
N ASP A 414 20.64 -9.41 -12.02
CA ASP A 414 19.60 -10.11 -12.79
C ASP A 414 18.40 -10.53 -11.92
N ASN A 415 18.70 -11.04 -10.73
CA ASN A 415 17.70 -11.44 -9.74
C ASN A 415 17.87 -10.65 -8.45
N HIS A 416 16.91 -10.82 -7.53
CA HIS A 416 17.20 -10.54 -6.14
C HIS A 416 18.27 -11.51 -5.66
N GLU A 417 19.42 -11.00 -5.26
CA GLU A 417 20.53 -11.84 -4.82
C GLU A 417 20.83 -11.59 -3.34
N ILE A 418 21.52 -12.55 -2.73
CA ILE A 418 22.13 -12.37 -1.42
C ILE A 418 23.63 -12.42 -1.61
N VAL A 419 24.30 -11.33 -1.27
CA VAL A 419 25.74 -11.12 -1.44
C VAL A 419 26.47 -11.14 -0.11
N LEU A 420 27.79 -11.32 -0.16
CA LEU A 420 28.64 -11.15 1.02
C LEU A 420 29.09 -9.69 1.12
N SER A 421 28.63 -8.99 2.15
CA SER A 421 29.04 -7.65 2.55
C SER A 421 29.76 -7.69 3.90
N ASN A 422 31.03 -7.25 3.93
CA ASN A 422 31.94 -7.45 5.06
C ASN A 422 31.87 -8.89 5.62
N GLY A 423 31.76 -9.88 4.73
CA GLY A 423 31.63 -11.30 5.06
C GLY A 423 30.25 -11.75 5.57
N ALA A 424 29.31 -10.86 5.88
CA ALA A 424 27.93 -11.22 6.22
C ALA A 424 27.03 -11.27 4.98
N TYR A 425 25.97 -12.06 5.04
CA TYR A 425 25.01 -12.20 3.95
C TYR A 425 23.95 -11.11 4.02
N SER A 426 23.83 -10.30 2.96
CA SER A 426 22.89 -9.19 2.84
C SER A 426 22.21 -9.18 1.47
N GLU A 427 21.02 -8.62 1.40
CA GLU A 427 20.25 -8.57 0.15
C GLU A 427 20.83 -7.54 -0.85
N THR A 428 20.77 -7.82 -2.14
CA THR A 428 20.96 -6.80 -3.18
C THR A 428 19.70 -5.96 -3.31
N PHE A 429 19.76 -4.86 -4.06
CA PHE A 429 18.56 -4.12 -4.40
C PHE A 429 17.58 -5.03 -5.15
N PHE A 430 16.35 -5.14 -4.66
CA PHE A 430 15.28 -5.89 -5.32
C PHE A 430 14.44 -4.95 -6.17
N PRO A 431 14.54 -5.00 -7.51
CA PRO A 431 13.69 -4.20 -8.33
C PRO A 431 12.33 -4.91 -8.48
N GLY A 432 11.29 -4.42 -7.80
CA GLY A 432 9.93 -4.72 -8.25
C GLY A 432 9.75 -4.28 -9.72
N LYS A 433 8.67 -4.74 -10.40
CA LYS A 433 8.34 -4.30 -11.78
C LYS A 433 8.34 -2.77 -11.98
N GLU A 434 8.17 -2.01 -10.90
CA GLU A 434 8.17 -0.54 -10.89
C GLU A 434 9.53 0.11 -10.52
N ALA A 435 10.47 -0.65 -9.96
CA ALA A 435 11.78 -0.16 -9.48
C ALA A 435 12.85 0.00 -10.58
N LEU A 436 12.53 -0.37 -11.82
CA LEU A 436 13.40 -0.19 -13.00
C LEU A 436 13.06 1.09 -13.78
N LYS A 437 11.86 1.63 -13.54
CA LYS A 437 11.42 2.92 -14.07
C LYS A 437 11.90 4.09 -13.21
N SER A 438 12.73 3.84 -12.20
CA SER A 438 13.02 4.71 -11.05
C SER A 438 14.53 4.98 -10.77
N VAL A 439 15.42 4.68 -11.73
CA VAL A 439 16.80 5.22 -11.83
C VAL A 439 16.92 6.30 -12.92
N SER A 440 17.81 7.30 -12.81
CA SER A 440 17.92 8.45 -13.75
C SER A 440 17.71 8.07 -15.23
N SER A 441 17.18 8.95 -16.09
CA SER A 441 16.89 8.57 -17.50
C SER A 441 18.09 7.96 -18.25
N ALA A 442 19.33 8.30 -17.85
CA ALA A 442 20.54 7.65 -18.32
C ALA A 442 20.71 6.22 -17.75
N ALA A 443 20.61 6.07 -16.42
CA ALA A 443 20.65 4.77 -15.75
C ALA A 443 19.50 3.85 -16.16
N ARG A 444 18.30 4.37 -16.43
CA ARG A 444 17.15 3.59 -16.92
C ARG A 444 17.37 3.12 -18.35
N ARG A 445 17.90 3.97 -19.23
CA ARG A 445 18.28 3.55 -20.59
C ARG A 445 19.38 2.50 -20.56
N GLU A 446 20.33 2.63 -19.65
CA GLU A 446 21.40 1.66 -19.43
C GLU A 446 20.84 0.32 -18.93
N ILE A 447 20.05 0.34 -17.84
CA ILE A 447 19.37 -0.83 -17.29
C ILE A 447 18.46 -1.52 -18.31
N LEU A 448 17.61 -0.79 -19.05
CA LEU A 448 16.72 -1.38 -20.07
C LEU A 448 17.46 -1.84 -21.33
N SER A 449 18.69 -1.36 -21.58
CA SER A 449 19.56 -1.87 -22.65
C SER A 449 20.26 -3.17 -22.27
N ILE A 450 20.55 -3.36 -20.98
CA ILE A 450 21.15 -4.57 -20.40
C ILE A 450 20.07 -5.64 -20.16
N PHE A 451 18.85 -5.21 -19.84
CA PHE A 451 17.68 -6.03 -19.51
C PHE A 451 16.44 -5.68 -20.34
N PRO A 452 16.43 -6.05 -21.64
CA PRO A 452 15.30 -5.74 -22.52
C PRO A 452 13.98 -6.40 -22.08
N GLU A 453 14.02 -7.52 -21.35
CA GLU A 453 12.85 -8.22 -20.80
C GLU A 453 12.07 -7.39 -19.77
N LEU A 454 12.73 -6.45 -19.09
CA LEU A 454 12.13 -5.53 -18.12
C LEU A 454 11.29 -4.42 -18.79
N ALA A 455 11.34 -4.32 -20.13
CA ALA A 455 10.55 -3.38 -20.93
C ALA A 455 9.26 -3.99 -21.51
N SER A 456 9.01 -5.31 -21.37
CA SER A 456 7.92 -6.00 -22.07
C SER A 456 6.66 -6.21 -21.20
N GLU A 457 5.48 -5.85 -21.74
CA GLU A 457 4.15 -6.04 -21.11
C GLU A 457 3.62 -7.49 -21.15
N ARG A 458 4.39 -8.44 -21.69
CA ARG A 458 4.04 -9.88 -21.64
C ARG A 458 4.54 -10.47 -20.32
N PRO A 459 3.97 -11.58 -19.81
CA PRO A 459 4.29 -12.08 -18.47
C PRO A 459 5.71 -12.66 -18.43
N ALA A 460 6.72 -11.79 -18.36
CA ALA A 460 8.09 -12.13 -18.04
C ALA A 460 8.15 -12.57 -16.58
N GLN A 461 8.93 -13.62 -16.31
CA GLN A 461 9.13 -14.26 -15.01
C GLN A 461 9.16 -13.23 -13.87
N LYS A 462 8.30 -13.42 -12.85
CA LYS A 462 8.41 -12.71 -11.56
C LYS A 462 9.87 -12.82 -11.11
N ILE A 463 10.60 -11.71 -11.01
CA ILE A 463 11.83 -11.69 -10.21
C ILE A 463 11.37 -12.02 -8.79
N ALA A 464 11.70 -13.22 -8.33
CA ALA A 464 11.32 -13.67 -7.01
C ALA A 464 12.29 -13.07 -6.00
N LEU A 465 11.81 -12.85 -4.78
CA LEU A 465 12.71 -12.55 -3.68
C LEU A 465 13.64 -13.74 -3.46
N ALA A 466 14.94 -13.50 -3.25
CA ALA A 466 15.93 -14.53 -2.93
C ALA A 466 15.47 -15.39 -1.74
N ARG A 467 14.91 -14.75 -0.72
CA ARG A 467 14.40 -15.39 0.50
C ARG A 467 13.17 -14.67 1.03
N LYS A 468 12.46 -15.35 1.94
CA LYS A 468 11.30 -14.80 2.67
C LYS A 468 11.74 -13.64 3.55
N ILE A 469 10.94 -12.58 3.61
CA ILE A 469 11.15 -11.41 4.47
C ILE A 469 10.38 -11.61 5.79
N SER A 470 11.02 -11.31 6.92
CA SER A 470 10.35 -11.29 8.22
C SER A 470 9.65 -9.96 8.47
N LYS A 471 8.38 -10.01 8.88
CA LYS A 471 7.66 -8.85 9.45
C LYS A 471 8.24 -8.48 10.82
N ARG A 472 8.15 -7.20 11.21
CA ARG A 472 8.64 -6.63 12.48
C ARG A 472 8.41 -7.52 13.71
N ARG A 473 7.15 -7.80 14.06
CA ARG A 473 6.79 -8.59 15.26
C ARG A 473 7.40 -9.99 15.28
N LYS A 474 7.59 -10.60 14.09
CA LYS A 474 8.23 -11.93 13.98
C LYS A 474 9.76 -11.82 14.08
N ALA A 475 10.36 -10.74 13.57
CA ALA A 475 11.78 -10.47 13.69
C ALA A 475 12.19 -10.20 15.15
N GLU A 476 11.43 -9.37 15.87
CA GLU A 476 11.69 -9.08 17.30
C GLU A 476 11.63 -10.37 18.14
N ARG A 477 10.58 -11.18 17.98
CA ARG A 477 10.47 -12.49 18.65
C ARG A 477 11.59 -13.47 18.27
N LEU A 478 12.08 -13.40 17.04
CA LEU A 478 13.20 -14.23 16.57
C LEU A 478 14.46 -13.84 17.34
N VAL A 479 14.76 -12.53 17.41
CA VAL A 479 15.89 -11.97 18.15
C VAL A 479 15.84 -12.34 19.63
N GLU A 480 14.69 -12.18 20.28
CA GLU A 480 14.49 -12.59 21.68
C GLU A 480 14.80 -14.07 21.91
N ARG A 481 14.35 -14.95 21.01
CA ARG A 481 14.62 -16.39 21.10
C ARG A 481 16.09 -16.71 20.89
N HIS A 482 16.77 -16.00 20.00
CA HIS A 482 18.21 -16.16 19.81
C HIS A 482 18.98 -15.72 21.06
N ALA A 483 18.65 -14.56 21.63
CA ALA A 483 19.27 -14.06 22.85
C ALA A 483 19.03 -15.00 24.04
N LYS A 484 17.79 -15.45 24.25
CA LYS A 484 17.41 -16.35 25.34
C LYS A 484 18.10 -17.71 25.28
N ASN A 485 18.33 -18.23 24.07
CA ASN A 485 18.97 -19.54 23.87
C ASN A 485 20.48 -19.43 23.62
N SER A 486 21.06 -18.22 23.69
CA SER A 486 22.46 -17.94 23.35
C SER A 486 22.87 -18.50 21.99
N ASN A 487 21.95 -18.49 21.03
CA ASN A 487 22.16 -19.00 19.67
C ASN A 487 22.55 -17.85 18.73
N SER A 488 23.59 -18.07 17.93
CA SER A 488 23.96 -17.18 16.83
C SER A 488 22.82 -16.97 15.82
N LEU A 489 22.68 -15.75 15.31
CA LEU A 489 21.73 -15.39 14.25
C LEU A 489 22.04 -16.10 12.93
N TYR A 490 23.30 -16.44 12.70
CA TYR A 490 23.75 -17.22 11.56
C TYR A 490 24.37 -18.55 12.00
N GLN A 491 23.91 -19.64 11.40
CA GLN A 491 24.36 -21.01 11.58
C GLN A 491 24.54 -21.64 10.20
N SER A 492 25.71 -22.23 9.93
CA SER A 492 25.88 -23.05 8.73
C SER A 492 25.20 -24.40 8.94
N PHE A 493 24.41 -24.82 7.95
CA PHE A 493 23.87 -26.17 7.88
C PHE A 493 24.79 -26.99 6.98
N SER A 494 25.34 -28.07 7.54
CA SER A 494 26.12 -29.07 6.79
C SER A 494 25.23 -30.15 6.19
#